data_AF-A0A7S1WS99-F1
#
_entry.id   AF-A0A7S1WS99-F1
#
_cell.length_a   1.000
_cell.length_b   1.000
_cell.length_c   1.000
_cell.angle_alpha   90.00
_cell.angle_beta   90.00
_cell.angle_gamma   90.00
#
_symmetry.space_group_name_H-M   'P 1'
#
loop_
_entity.id
_entity.type
_entity.pdbx_description
1 polymer ?
#
loop_
_entity_poly.entity_id
_entity_poly.type
_entity_poly.pdbx_seq_one_letter_code
_entity_poly.pdbx_strand_id
1 'polypeptide(L)'
;VRELEIMNTFQEQLGDSSGLPRILASGWHLDGAYVVTQLLGSDLQKVFGHLGTQSLERRWATVSALGRSLLRRLQVVHGCGFVHCDVSPENVVLGRSRETRGIAPYLIDFGCAREFPGGGPVSGDHGSM
;
A
#
# COMPACT_ATOMS: atom_id res chain seq x y z
N VAL A 1 8.66 2.88 -16.76
CA VAL A 1 9.96 3.42 -16.27
C VAL A 1 9.76 4.17 -14.95
N ARG A 2 8.94 5.23 -14.92
CA ARG A 2 8.66 6.00 -13.70
C ARG A 2 8.13 5.20 -12.51
N GLU A 3 7.13 4.33 -12.71
CA GLU A 3 6.60 3.49 -11.62
C GLU A 3 7.70 2.61 -11.00
N LEU A 4 8.55 2.01 -11.84
CA LEU A 4 9.64 1.16 -11.39
C LEU A 4 10.66 1.92 -10.53
N GLU A 5 10.98 3.17 -10.90
CA GLU A 5 11.86 4.05 -10.13
C GLU A 5 11.29 4.35 -8.74
N ILE A 6 9.99 4.64 -8.67
CA ILE A 6 9.29 4.87 -7.40
C ILE A 6 9.32 3.61 -6.53
N MET A 7 9.00 2.46 -7.11
CA MET A 7 8.99 1.18 -6.37
C MET A 7 10.40 0.81 -5.87
N ASN A 8 11.45 1.03 -6.67
CA ASN A 8 12.84 0.82 -6.26
C ASN A 8 13.21 1.75 -5.10
N THR A 9 12.80 3.03 -5.17
CA THR A 9 13.03 4.00 -4.08
C THR A 9 12.42 3.51 -2.76
N PHE A 10 11.20 2.96 -2.80
CA PHE A 10 10.59 2.37 -1.61
C PHE A 10 11.37 1.17 -1.09
N GLN A 11 11.87 0.30 -1.96
CA GLN A 11 12.64 -0.86 -1.54
C GLN A 11 13.98 -0.47 -0.92
N GLU A 12 14.67 0.51 -1.48
CA GLU A 12 15.94 1.03 -0.96
C GLU A 12 15.77 1.72 0.40
N GLN A 13 14.71 2.52 0.58
CA GLN A 13 14.50 3.27 1.83
C GLN A 13 13.89 2.43 2.95
N LEU A 14 13.00 1.48 2.63
CA LEU A 14 12.15 0.82 3.62
C LEU A 14 12.45 -0.69 3.78
N GLY A 15 13.14 -1.29 2.81
CA GLY A 15 13.38 -2.73 2.77
C GLY A 15 12.09 -3.57 2.82
N ASP A 16 12.20 -4.76 3.39
CA ASP A 16 11.14 -5.79 3.44
C ASP A 16 9.99 -5.48 4.45
N SER A 17 10.06 -4.38 5.19
CA SER A 17 9.15 -4.06 6.31
C SER A 17 8.19 -2.90 6.02
N SER A 18 8.16 -2.41 4.78
CA SER A 18 7.36 -1.24 4.35
C SER A 18 5.85 -1.42 4.45
N GLY A 19 5.36 -2.66 4.35
CA GLY A 19 3.95 -2.91 4.09
C GLY A 19 3.51 -2.55 2.66
N LEU A 20 4.49 -2.38 1.77
CA LEU A 20 4.34 -2.32 0.33
C LEU A 20 4.75 -3.66 -0.27
N PRO A 21 4.32 -3.98 -1.50
CA PRO A 21 4.70 -5.22 -2.15
C PRO A 21 6.22 -5.24 -2.38
N ARG A 22 6.90 -6.27 -1.86
CA ARG A 22 8.32 -6.47 -2.14
C ARG A 22 8.55 -6.75 -3.63
N ILE A 23 9.53 -6.09 -4.22
CA ILE A 23 10.03 -6.44 -5.56
C ILE A 23 10.97 -7.64 -5.43
N LEU A 24 10.67 -8.68 -6.18
CA LEU A 24 11.46 -9.91 -6.29
C LEU A 24 12.44 -9.85 -7.47
N ALA A 25 12.04 -9.16 -8.54
CA ALA A 25 12.88 -8.90 -9.70
C ALA A 25 12.34 -7.69 -10.46
N SER A 26 13.22 -6.97 -11.13
CA SER A 26 12.86 -5.85 -12.00
C SER A 26 13.88 -5.73 -13.12
N GLY A 27 13.46 -5.25 -14.29
CA GLY A 27 14.39 -4.99 -15.37
C GLY A 27 13.69 -4.70 -16.69
N TRP A 28 14.39 -5.01 -17.77
CA TRP A 28 13.92 -4.84 -19.14
C TRP A 28 13.85 -6.20 -19.82
N HIS A 29 12.77 -6.44 -20.55
CA HIS A 29 12.64 -7.61 -21.41
C HIS A 29 12.00 -7.21 -22.74
N LEU A 30 12.64 -7.59 -23.85
CA LEU A 30 12.33 -7.08 -25.18
C LEU A 30 12.37 -5.54 -25.14
N ASP A 31 11.22 -4.88 -25.27
CA ASP A 31 11.11 -3.41 -25.23
C ASP A 31 10.26 -2.90 -24.04
N GLY A 32 10.00 -3.76 -23.04
CA GLY A 32 9.16 -3.45 -21.89
C GLY A 32 9.91 -3.51 -20.56
N ALA A 33 9.68 -2.52 -19.70
CA ALA A 33 10.05 -2.63 -18.30
C ALA A 33 9.14 -3.65 -17.62
N TYR A 34 9.70 -4.52 -16.78
CA TYR A 34 8.95 -5.47 -15.97
C TYR A 34 9.27 -5.30 -14.49
N VAL A 35 8.28 -5.61 -13.66
CA VAL A 35 8.42 -5.74 -12.21
C VAL A 35 7.74 -7.04 -11.78
N VAL A 36 8.45 -7.82 -10.97
CA VAL A 36 7.94 -9.02 -10.31
C VAL A 36 7.85 -8.70 -8.84
N THR A 37 6.66 -8.80 -8.27
CA THR A 37 6.42 -8.51 -6.85
C THR A 37 6.00 -9.76 -6.09
N GLN A 38 5.95 -9.65 -4.75
CA GLN A 38 5.32 -10.68 -3.94
C GLN A 38 3.87 -10.92 -4.40
N LEU A 39 3.46 -12.18 -4.45
CA LEU A 39 2.06 -12.52 -4.72
C LEU A 39 1.19 -12.11 -3.52
N LEU A 40 0.14 -11.35 -3.80
CA LEU A 40 -0.88 -10.93 -2.86
C LEU A 40 -2.22 -11.60 -3.19
N GLY A 41 -3.20 -11.46 -2.31
CA GLY A 41 -4.54 -12.01 -2.45
C GLY A 41 -5.49 -11.11 -3.23
N SER A 42 -6.75 -11.06 -2.80
CA SER A 42 -7.79 -10.25 -3.45
C SER A 42 -7.63 -8.76 -3.16
N ASP A 43 -7.98 -7.95 -4.16
CA ASP A 43 -8.23 -6.51 -4.01
C ASP A 43 -9.47 -6.21 -3.14
N LEU A 44 -9.57 -4.97 -2.65
CA LEU A 44 -10.70 -4.56 -1.83
C LEU A 44 -12.02 -4.48 -2.60
N GLN A 45 -12.00 -4.25 -3.92
CA GLN A 45 -13.23 -4.26 -4.72
C GLN A 45 -13.92 -5.62 -4.60
N LYS A 46 -13.18 -6.72 -4.79
CA LYS A 46 -13.67 -8.09 -4.60
C LYS A 46 -14.08 -8.35 -3.15
N VAL A 47 -13.26 -7.94 -2.18
CA VAL A 47 -13.58 -8.15 -0.75
C VAL A 47 -14.88 -7.46 -0.37
N PHE A 48 -15.08 -6.22 -0.79
CA PHE A 48 -16.28 -5.44 -0.51
C PHE A 48 -17.52 -6.01 -1.21
N GLY A 49 -17.37 -6.60 -2.41
CA GLY A 49 -18.42 -7.38 -3.04
C GLY A 49 -18.94 -8.53 -2.16
N HIS A 50 -18.05 -9.26 -1.49
CA HIS A 50 -18.42 -10.34 -0.56
C HIS A 50 -18.96 -9.83 0.78
N LEU A 51 -18.47 -8.67 1.25
CA LEU A 51 -18.95 -8.07 2.48
C LEU A 51 -20.38 -7.53 2.37
N GLY A 52 -20.88 -7.26 1.16
CA GLY A 52 -22.22 -6.71 0.94
C GLY A 52 -23.36 -7.53 1.58
N THR A 53 -23.16 -8.83 1.77
CA THR A 53 -24.14 -9.75 2.39
C THR A 53 -23.98 -9.91 3.91
N GLN A 54 -22.94 -9.31 4.50
CA GLN A 54 -22.63 -9.44 5.93
C GLN A 54 -23.40 -8.40 6.78
N SER A 55 -23.52 -8.67 8.08
CA SER A 55 -24.12 -7.72 9.03
C SER A 55 -23.39 -6.37 9.04
N LEU A 56 -24.10 -5.30 9.37
CA LEU A 56 -23.52 -3.95 9.47
C LEU A 56 -22.33 -3.91 10.44
N GLU A 57 -22.43 -4.61 11.58
CA GLU A 57 -21.38 -4.71 12.58
C GLU A 57 -20.09 -5.33 12.01
N ARG A 58 -20.20 -6.46 11.28
CA ARG A 58 -19.04 -7.11 10.65
C ARG A 58 -18.40 -6.25 9.57
N ARG A 59 -19.23 -5.58 8.75
CA ARG A 59 -18.75 -4.64 7.74
C ARG A 59 -17.99 -3.50 8.40
N TRP A 60 -18.55 -2.89 9.44
CA TRP A 60 -17.94 -1.79 10.17
C TRP A 60 -16.59 -2.19 10.80
N ALA A 61 -16.54 -3.33 11.48
CA ALA A 61 -15.31 -3.84 12.08
C ALA A 61 -14.21 -4.07 11.02
N THR A 62 -14.58 -4.65 9.88
CA THR A 62 -13.65 -4.91 8.77
C THR A 62 -13.13 -3.62 8.16
N VAL A 63 -14.02 -2.69 7.81
CA VAL A 63 -13.66 -1.38 7.23
C VAL A 63 -12.78 -0.59 8.20
N SER A 64 -13.11 -0.58 9.49
CA SER A 64 -12.33 0.13 10.52
C SER A 64 -10.92 -0.45 10.70
N ALA A 65 -10.79 -1.78 10.65
CA ALA A 65 -9.48 -2.43 10.73
C ALA A 65 -8.63 -2.15 9.47
N LEU A 66 -9.23 -2.30 8.29
CA LEU A 66 -8.55 -2.03 7.02
C LEU A 66 -8.14 -0.57 6.88
N GLY A 67 -9.04 0.37 7.20
CA GLY A 67 -8.78 1.81 7.13
C GLY A 67 -7.59 2.22 7.99
N ARG A 68 -7.51 1.75 9.24
CA ARG A 68 -6.36 2.03 10.12
C ARG A 68 -5.04 1.50 9.55
N SER A 69 -5.03 0.29 8.99
CA SER A 69 -3.82 -0.26 8.40
C SER A 69 -3.45 0.43 7.09
N LEU A 70 -4.42 0.83 6.27
CA LEU A 70 -4.20 1.55 5.03
C LEU A 70 -3.61 2.95 5.29
N LEU A 71 -4.09 3.66 6.32
CA LEU A 71 -3.51 4.94 6.73
C LEU A 71 -2.04 4.82 7.10
N ARG A 72 -1.63 3.73 7.78
CA ARG A 72 -0.21 3.47 8.07
C ARG A 72 0.60 3.25 6.78
N ARG A 73 0.04 2.60 5.76
CA ARG A 73 0.71 2.44 4.46
C ARG A 73 0.88 3.78 3.74
N LEU A 74 -0.13 4.64 3.78
CA LEU A 74 -0.04 5.97 3.21
C LEU A 74 0.99 6.84 3.94
N GLN A 75 1.05 6.76 5.28
CA GLN A 75 2.10 7.44 6.06
C GLN A 75 3.50 7.00 5.63
N VAL A 76 3.72 5.71 5.36
CA VAL A 76 4.99 5.19 4.86
C VAL A 76 5.31 5.77 3.47
N VAL A 77 4.34 5.73 2.54
CA VAL A 77 4.51 6.30 1.18
C VAL A 77 4.85 7.80 1.25
N HIS A 78 4.14 8.54 2.10
CA HIS A 78 4.38 9.97 2.32
C HIS A 78 5.75 10.24 2.96
N GLY A 79 6.20 9.39 3.89
CA GLY A 79 7.51 9.44 4.50
C GLY A 79 8.67 9.26 3.51
N CYS A 80 8.43 8.55 2.41
CA CYS A 80 9.36 8.44 1.28
C CYS A 80 9.32 9.64 0.32
N GLY A 81 8.49 10.66 0.59
CA GLY A 81 8.37 11.85 -0.24
C GLY A 81 7.46 11.67 -1.46
N PHE A 82 6.53 10.71 -1.43
CA PHE A 82 5.58 10.47 -2.51
C PHE A 82 4.13 10.55 -2.04
N VAL A 83 3.22 10.90 -2.94
CA VAL A 83 1.76 10.74 -2.77
C VAL A 83 1.29 9.76 -3.83
N HIS A 84 0.51 8.76 -3.44
CA HIS A 84 0.04 7.70 -4.35
C HIS A 84 -0.88 8.23 -5.47
N CYS A 85 -1.71 9.24 -5.16
CA CYS A 85 -2.65 9.90 -6.07
C CYS A 85 -3.75 9.03 -6.70
N ASP A 86 -3.80 7.73 -6.42
CA ASP A 86 -4.76 6.80 -7.03
C ASP A 86 -5.21 5.70 -6.04
N VAL A 87 -5.59 6.12 -4.84
CA VAL A 87 -6.09 5.22 -3.80
C VAL A 87 -7.53 4.85 -4.13
N SER A 88 -7.73 3.61 -4.54
CA SER A 88 -9.01 3.04 -4.93
C SER A 88 -9.12 1.59 -4.41
N PRO A 89 -10.32 0.99 -4.38
CA PRO A 89 -10.49 -0.39 -3.91
C PRO A 89 -9.73 -1.44 -4.74
N GLU A 90 -9.49 -1.17 -6.02
CA GLU A 90 -8.71 -2.03 -6.92
C GLU A 90 -7.19 -1.95 -6.64
N ASN A 91 -6.70 -0.80 -6.21
CA ASN A 91 -5.28 -0.55 -5.91
C ASN A 91 -4.89 -0.87 -4.46
N VAL A 92 -5.79 -1.51 -3.70
CA VAL A 92 -5.50 -2.00 -2.35
C VAL A 92 -5.72 -3.52 -2.31
N VAL A 93 -4.65 -4.26 -2.11
CA VAL A 93 -4.66 -5.73 -2.13
C VAL A 93 -4.35 -6.30 -0.77
N LEU A 94 -5.06 -7.36 -0.38
CA LEU A 94 -4.82 -8.02 0.90
C LEU A 94 -3.69 -9.04 0.81
N GLY A 95 -2.76 -9.00 1.76
CA GLY A 95 -1.66 -9.95 1.87
C GLY A 95 -1.38 -10.33 3.32
N ARG A 96 -0.57 -11.38 3.52
CA ARG A 96 -0.09 -11.72 4.87
C ARG A 96 1.05 -10.77 5.24
N SER A 97 0.82 -9.94 6.25
CA SER A 97 1.85 -9.12 6.86
C SER A 97 2.90 -9.99 7.54
N ARG A 98 4.19 -9.75 7.26
CA ARG A 98 5.28 -10.42 7.99
C ARG A 98 5.42 -9.89 9.42
N GLU A 99 5.07 -8.63 9.63
CA GLU A 99 5.16 -7.95 10.92
C GLU A 99 4.10 -8.46 11.90
N THR A 100 2.82 -8.49 11.47
CA THR A 100 1.71 -8.87 12.35
C THR A 100 1.29 -10.34 12.20
N ARG A 101 1.85 -11.06 11.21
CA ARG A 101 1.46 -12.43 10.77
C ARG A 101 -0.01 -12.58 10.33
N GLY A 102 -0.79 -11.49 10.36
CA GLY A 102 -2.19 -11.41 9.96
C GLY A 102 -2.38 -10.85 8.56
N ILE A 103 -3.64 -10.70 8.15
CA ILE A 103 -4.01 -10.07 6.87
C ILE A 103 -3.87 -8.55 7.01
N ALA A 104 -3.22 -7.92 6.03
CA ALA A 104 -3.06 -6.47 5.96
C ALA A 104 -3.24 -5.98 4.51
N PRO A 105 -3.70 -4.73 4.32
CA PRO A 105 -3.70 -4.08 3.02
C PRO A 105 -2.30 -3.68 2.58
N TYR A 106 -2.08 -3.79 1.28
CA TYR A 106 -0.91 -3.37 0.52
C TYR A 106 -1.39 -2.42 -0.58
N LEU A 107 -0.68 -1.30 -0.76
CA LEU A 107 -0.89 -0.39 -1.89
C LEU A 107 -0.15 -0.95 -3.12
N ILE A 108 -0.83 -0.94 -4.26
CA ILE A 108 -0.26 -1.31 -5.57
C ILE A 108 -0.55 -0.19 -6.58
N ASP A 109 0.05 -0.30 -7.77
CA ASP A 109 -0.12 0.66 -8.87
C ASP A 109 0.31 2.08 -8.49
N PHE A 110 1.62 2.33 -8.64
CA PHE A 110 2.20 3.64 -8.40
C PHE A 110 2.36 4.44 -9.70
N GLY A 111 1.67 4.07 -10.78
CA GLY A 111 1.76 4.74 -12.07
C GLY A 111 1.35 6.22 -12.01
N CYS A 112 0.41 6.54 -11.13
CA CYS A 112 -0.09 7.90 -10.89
C CYS A 112 0.64 8.67 -9.78
N ALA A 113 1.59 8.03 -9.08
CA ALA A 113 2.23 8.60 -7.91
C ALA A 113 3.08 9.84 -8.27
N ARG A 114 3.18 10.77 -7.31
CA ARG A 114 3.89 12.04 -7.50
C ARG A 114 4.81 12.33 -6.33
N GLU A 115 5.96 12.93 -6.64
CA GLU A 115 6.83 13.50 -5.62
C GLU A 115 6.11 14.60 -4.85
N PHE A 116 6.31 14.60 -3.55
CA PHE A 116 5.80 15.58 -2.61
C PHE A 116 6.94 16.03 -1.69
N PRO A 117 7.61 17.15 -2.02
CA PRO A 117 8.64 17.73 -1.16
C PRO A 117 7.96 18.33 0.09
N GLY A 118 8.06 17.63 1.22
CA GLY A 118 7.48 18.06 2.50
C GLY A 118 6.95 16.95 3.41
N GLY A 119 6.97 15.69 2.97
CA GLY A 119 6.46 14.54 3.74
C GLY A 119 7.37 14.01 4.85
N GLY A 120 8.32 14.81 5.36
CA GLY A 120 9.07 14.43 6.56
C GLY A 120 8.12 14.16 7.73
N PRO A 121 8.50 13.31 8.72
CA PRO A 121 7.62 12.99 9.83
C PRO A 121 7.16 14.29 10.48
N VAL A 122 5.86 14.57 10.36
CA VAL A 122 5.24 15.65 11.12
C VAL A 122 5.36 15.21 12.57
N SER A 123 6.22 15.87 13.33
CA SER A 123 6.34 15.69 14.78
C SER A 123 4.92 15.74 15.33
N GLY A 124 4.39 14.59 15.77
CA GLY A 124 3.01 14.53 16.21
C GLY A 124 2.85 15.51 17.35
N ASP A 125 2.09 16.59 17.13
CA ASP A 125 1.44 17.27 18.24
C ASP A 125 0.54 16.22 18.86
N HIS A 126 0.90 15.81 20.08
CA HIS A 126 0.17 14.81 20.83
C HIS A 126 -1.16 15.46 21.14
N GLY A 127 -2.15 15.23 20.26
CA GLY A 127 -3.47 15.81 20.35
C GLY A 127 -3.90 15.82 21.81
N SER A 128 -3.96 17.03 22.37
CA SER A 128 -4.34 17.27 23.76
C SER A 128 -5.68 16.56 23.98
N MET A 129 -5.64 15.46 24.72
CA MET A 129 -6.84 14.82 25.27
C MET A 129 -7.50 15.75 26.29
#